data_AF-A0A945SCI2-F1
#
_entry.id   AF-A0A945SCI2-F1
#
_cell.length_a   1.000
_cell.length_b   1.000
_cell.length_c   1.000
_cell.angle_alpha   90.00
_cell.angle_beta   90.00
_cell.angle_gamma   90.00
#
_symmetry.space_group_name_H-M   'P 1'
#
loop_
_entity.id
_entity.type
_entity.pdbx_description
1 polymer ?
#
loop_
_entity_poly.entity_id
_entity_poly.type
_entity_poly.pdbx_seq_one_letter_code
_entity_poly.pdbx_strand_id
1 'polypeptide(L)'
;MRRHAYNLMEIVVAVGLSGLLFTCAINAFHLIGQTQRETACRQTAIQVLDNTVERIAAQPARDRETLGRIFQDEFNKSDLPARSRRFRARCETQNGEWQLAVLRPNGRALAAAGIPLK
;
A
#
# COMPACT_ATOMS: atom_id res chain seq x y z
N MET A 1 -9.74 -59.05 -7.34
CA MET A 1 -10.54 -57.85 -7.68
C MET A 1 -10.52 -56.78 -6.60
N ARG A 2 -10.78 -57.07 -5.31
CA ARG A 2 -10.83 -56.05 -4.23
C ARG A 2 -9.57 -55.15 -4.12
N ARG A 3 -8.35 -55.69 -4.26
CA ARG A 3 -7.09 -54.90 -4.22
C ARG A 3 -7.00 -53.81 -5.30
N HIS A 4 -7.49 -54.06 -6.52
CA HIS A 4 -7.44 -53.05 -7.59
C HIS A 4 -8.40 -51.88 -7.32
N ALA A 5 -9.54 -52.15 -6.67
CA ALA A 5 -10.48 -51.11 -6.26
C ALA A 5 -9.90 -50.21 -5.16
N TYR A 6 -9.16 -50.79 -4.19
CA TYR A 6 -8.47 -50.01 -3.15
C TYR A 6 -7.38 -49.12 -3.74
N ASN A 7 -6.54 -49.64 -4.66
CA ASN A 7 -5.49 -48.84 -5.30
C ASN A 7 -6.08 -47.67 -6.11
N LEU A 8 -7.21 -47.88 -6.82
CA LEU A 8 -7.90 -46.81 -7.52
C LEU A 8 -8.43 -45.73 -6.57
N MET A 9 -9.02 -46.14 -5.44
CA MET A 9 -9.50 -45.21 -4.42
C MET A 9 -8.35 -44.36 -3.85
N GLU A 10 -7.21 -44.98 -3.56
CA GLU A 10 -6.02 -44.31 -3.04
C GLU A 10 -5.48 -43.28 -4.05
N ILE A 11 -5.45 -43.61 -5.35
CA ILE A 11 -5.06 -42.68 -6.41
C ILE A 11 -6.04 -41.50 -6.50
N VAL A 12 -7.36 -41.76 -6.45
CA VAL A 12 -8.37 -40.69 -6.51
C VAL A 12 -8.22 -39.73 -5.32
N VAL A 13 -8.01 -40.26 -4.12
CA VAL A 13 -7.78 -39.45 -2.91
C VAL A 13 -6.48 -38.65 -3.05
N ALA A 14 -5.39 -39.27 -3.49
CA ALA A 14 -4.10 -38.60 -3.68
C ALA A 14 -4.19 -37.46 -4.70
N VAL A 15 -4.88 -37.66 -5.82
CA VAL A 15 -5.12 -36.63 -6.84
C VAL A 15 -6.00 -35.49 -6.29
N GLY A 16 -7.06 -35.83 -5.54
CA GLY A 16 -7.92 -34.83 -4.89
C GLY A 16 -7.15 -33.97 -3.89
N LEU A 17 -6.35 -34.59 -3.03
CA LEU A 17 -5.50 -33.88 -2.06
C LEU A 17 -4.45 -33.01 -2.77
N SER A 18 -3.84 -33.51 -3.85
CA SER A 18 -2.87 -32.75 -4.63
C SER A 18 -3.51 -31.51 -5.26
N GLY A 19 -4.74 -31.63 -5.79
CA GLY A 19 -5.50 -30.49 -6.32
C GLY A 19 -5.83 -29.43 -5.27
N LEU A 20 -6.18 -29.85 -4.05
CA LEU A 20 -6.40 -28.93 -2.92
C LEU A 20 -5.11 -28.20 -2.54
N LEU A 21 -3.99 -28.91 -2.42
CA LEU A 21 -2.69 -28.32 -2.11
C LEU A 21 -2.27 -27.31 -3.18
N PHE A 22 -2.46 -27.64 -4.45
CA PHE A 22 -2.13 -26.74 -5.56
C PHE A 22 -2.99 -25.48 -5.53
N THR A 23 -4.28 -25.60 -5.26
CA THR A 23 -5.20 -24.47 -5.13
C THR A 23 -4.81 -23.57 -3.96
N CYS A 24 -4.48 -24.17 -2.80
CA CYS A 24 -3.98 -23.45 -1.63
C CYS A 24 -2.68 -22.69 -1.94
N ALA A 25 -1.74 -23.32 -2.65
CA ALA A 25 -0.48 -22.70 -3.04
C ALA A 25 -0.70 -21.50 -3.97
N ILE A 26 -1.53 -21.63 -5.02
CA ILE A 26 -1.86 -20.52 -5.92
C ILE A 26 -2.49 -19.37 -5.15
N ASN A 27 -3.44 -19.66 -4.27
CA ASN A 27 -4.11 -18.63 -3.48
C ASN A 27 -3.12 -17.92 -2.55
N ALA A 28 -2.19 -18.67 -1.92
CA ALA A 28 -1.14 -18.11 -1.09
C ALA A 28 -0.21 -17.18 -1.90
N PHE A 29 0.26 -17.60 -3.08
CA PHE A 29 1.09 -16.76 -3.94
C PHE A 29 0.37 -15.49 -4.38
N HIS A 30 -0.91 -15.59 -4.72
CA HIS A 30 -1.72 -14.44 -5.10
C HIS A 30 -1.85 -13.45 -3.93
N LEU A 31 -2.11 -13.93 -2.71
CA LEU A 31 -2.22 -13.11 -1.51
C LEU A 31 -0.89 -12.42 -1.17
N ILE A 32 0.23 -13.14 -1.30
CA ILE A 32 1.59 -12.59 -1.12
C ILE A 32 1.83 -11.46 -2.12
N GLY A 33 1.51 -11.68 -3.41
CA GLY A 33 1.67 -10.67 -4.44
C GLY A 33 0.84 -9.41 -4.18
N GLN A 34 -0.40 -9.56 -3.69
CA GLN A 34 -1.23 -8.43 -3.28
C GLN A 34 -0.61 -7.67 -2.11
N THR A 35 -0.14 -8.38 -1.09
CA THR A 35 0.45 -7.80 0.13
C THR A 35 1.76 -7.06 -0.18
N GLN A 36 2.58 -7.60 -1.08
CA GLN A 36 3.80 -6.94 -1.54
C GLN A 36 3.50 -5.63 -2.26
N ARG A 37 2.48 -5.61 -3.15
CA ARG A 37 2.06 -4.38 -3.84
C ARG A 37 1.54 -3.33 -2.86
N GLU A 38 0.75 -3.76 -1.87
CA GLU A 38 0.23 -2.84 -0.85
C GLU A 38 1.35 -2.27 0.01
N THR A 39 2.31 -3.11 0.41
CA THR A 39 3.49 -2.68 1.18
C THR A 39 4.35 -1.72 0.38
N ALA A 40 4.60 -1.99 -0.91
CA ALA A 40 5.35 -1.10 -1.78
C ALA A 40 4.67 0.28 -1.90
N CYS A 41 3.36 0.33 -2.13
CA CYS A 41 2.63 1.59 -2.17
C CYS A 41 2.74 2.35 -0.83
N ARG A 42 2.65 1.63 0.30
CA ARG A 42 2.78 2.24 1.63
C ARG A 42 4.18 2.80 1.85
N GLN A 43 5.22 2.07 1.47
CA GLN A 43 6.61 2.54 1.55
C GLN A 43 6.81 3.80 0.70
N THR A 44 6.33 3.83 -0.54
CA THR A 44 6.40 5.04 -1.38
C THR A 44 5.66 6.21 -0.74
N ALA A 45 4.48 5.98 -0.14
CA ALA A 45 3.74 7.04 0.55
C ALA A 45 4.49 7.60 1.76
N ILE A 46 5.16 6.73 2.53
CA ILE A 46 6.03 7.15 3.64
C ILE A 46 7.20 7.96 3.11
N GLN A 47 7.84 7.52 2.03
CA GLN A 47 8.97 8.23 1.41
C GLN A 47 8.57 9.63 0.92
N VAL A 48 7.37 9.79 0.35
CA VAL A 48 6.85 11.12 -0.02
C VAL A 48 6.71 12.02 1.20
N LEU A 49 6.20 11.49 2.32
CA LEU A 49 6.07 12.25 3.56
C LEU A 49 7.46 12.63 4.12
N ASP A 50 8.40 11.69 4.10
CA ASP A 50 9.77 11.90 4.58
C ASP A 50 10.49 12.99 3.77
N ASN A 51 10.48 12.88 2.44
CA ASN A 51 11.03 13.89 1.54
C ASN A 51 10.39 15.27 1.76
N THR A 52 9.08 15.29 2.06
CA THR A 52 8.35 16.53 2.34
C THR A 52 8.85 17.16 3.63
N VAL A 53 9.01 16.36 4.70
CA VAL A 53 9.54 16.83 5.99
C VAL A 53 10.98 17.31 5.86
N GLU A 54 11.84 16.57 5.17
CA GLU A 54 13.22 16.98 4.89
C GLU A 54 13.28 18.31 4.14
N ARG A 55 12.44 18.48 3.12
CA ARG A 55 12.39 19.71 2.33
C ARG A 55 11.88 20.91 3.15
N ILE A 56 10.94 20.70 4.06
CA ILE A 56 10.47 21.74 4.99
C ILE A 56 11.54 22.07 6.03
N ALA A 57 12.30 21.08 6.49
CA ALA A 57 13.40 21.30 7.42
C ALA A 57 14.51 22.16 6.78
N ALA A 58 14.80 21.93 5.49
CA ALA A 58 15.74 22.75 4.72
C ALA A 58 15.19 24.13 4.34
N GLN A 59 13.89 24.20 3.99
CA GLN A 59 13.21 25.41 3.58
C GLN A 59 11.84 25.51 4.28
N PRO A 60 11.78 26.19 5.44
CA PRO A 60 10.55 26.27 6.23
C PRO A 60 9.38 26.84 5.43
N ALA A 61 8.28 26.08 5.35
CA ALA A 61 7.04 26.57 4.78
C ALA A 61 6.45 27.64 5.71
N ARG A 62 6.15 28.83 5.16
CA ARG A 62 5.57 29.95 5.92
C ARG A 62 4.06 29.83 6.11
N ASP A 63 3.40 29.09 5.23
CA ASP A 63 1.96 28.91 5.23
C ASP A 63 1.57 27.51 4.75
N ARG A 64 0.31 27.15 5.00
CA ARG A 64 -0.29 25.87 4.60
C ARG A 64 -0.26 25.67 3.09
N GLU A 65 -0.40 26.74 2.30
CA GLU A 65 -0.47 26.63 0.85
C GLU A 65 0.88 26.20 0.27
N THR A 66 1.96 26.79 0.76
CA THR A 66 3.34 26.45 0.42
C THR A 66 3.65 25.02 0.83
N LEU A 67 3.25 24.62 2.04
CA LEU A 67 3.37 23.24 2.49
C LEU A 67 2.62 22.28 1.55
N GLY A 68 1.37 22.60 1.24
CA GLY A 68 0.53 21.80 0.36
C GLY A 68 1.13 21.66 -1.04
N ARG A 69 1.72 22.73 -1.59
CA ARG A 69 2.44 22.68 -2.87
C ARG A 69 3.68 21.80 -2.80
N ILE A 70 4.52 21.95 -1.76
CA ILE A 70 5.70 21.09 -1.58
C ILE A 70 5.28 19.62 -1.51
N PHE A 71 4.27 19.30 -0.70
CA PHE A 71 3.78 17.94 -0.56
C PHE A 71 3.21 17.40 -1.89
N GLN A 72 2.44 18.22 -2.62
CA GLN A 72 1.88 17.84 -3.90
C GLN A 72 2.98 17.61 -4.96
N ASP A 73 4.04 18.41 -4.96
CA ASP A 73 5.19 18.24 -5.83
C ASP A 73 5.90 16.91 -5.54
N GLU A 74 6.20 16.61 -4.27
CA GLU A 74 6.83 15.34 -3.90
C GLU A 74 5.93 14.14 -4.22
N PHE A 75 4.61 14.28 -4.04
CA PHE A 75 3.64 13.26 -4.44
C PHE A 75 3.65 13.03 -5.96
N ASN A 76 3.70 14.10 -6.75
CA ASN A 76 3.71 14.02 -8.22
C ASN A 76 5.01 13.43 -8.78
N LYS A 77 6.14 13.61 -8.08
CA LYS A 77 7.42 12.97 -8.43
C LYS A 77 7.46 11.48 -8.13
N SER A 78 6.60 11.00 -7.22
CA SER A 78 6.55 9.59 -6.85
C SER A 78 5.84 8.73 -7.91
N ASP A 79 5.98 7.41 -7.80
CA ASP A 79 5.27 6.46 -8.67
C ASP A 79 3.78 6.28 -8.30
N LEU A 80 3.30 6.87 -7.19
CA LEU A 80 1.92 6.67 -6.71
C LEU A 80 0.84 7.12 -7.72
N PRO A 81 0.94 8.29 -8.36
CA PRO A 81 -0.03 8.73 -9.36
C PRO A 81 -0.06 7.82 -10.59
N ALA A 82 1.10 7.27 -10.98
CA ALA A 82 1.24 6.35 -12.10
C ALA A 82 0.62 4.98 -11.79
N ARG A 83 0.75 4.50 -10.54
CA ARG A 83 0.15 3.23 -10.09
C ARG A 83 -1.37 3.31 -9.98
N SER A 84 -1.92 4.46 -9.59
CA SER A 84 -3.36 4.72 -9.65
C SER A 84 -3.65 6.21 -9.58
N ARG A 85 -4.35 6.73 -10.60
CA ARG A 85 -4.86 8.12 -10.64
C ARG A 85 -5.83 8.47 -9.51
N ARG A 86 -6.20 7.49 -8.68
CA ARG A 86 -7.13 7.67 -7.57
C ARG A 86 -6.43 7.86 -6.22
N PHE A 87 -5.11 7.71 -6.13
CA PHE A 87 -4.37 8.19 -4.96
C PHE A 87 -4.39 9.71 -4.93
N ARG A 88 -4.53 10.29 -3.75
CA ARG A 88 -4.58 11.75 -3.58
C ARG A 88 -3.71 12.18 -2.42
N ALA A 89 -2.92 13.23 -2.62
CA ALA A 89 -2.31 13.97 -1.53
C ALA A 89 -3.36 14.90 -0.91
N ARG A 90 -3.42 14.95 0.42
CA ARG A 90 -4.28 15.86 1.18
C ARG A 90 -3.47 16.53 2.28
N CYS A 91 -3.59 17.85 2.37
CA CYS A 91 -3.00 18.66 3.43
C CYS A 91 -4.10 19.42 4.17
N GLU A 92 -4.23 19.20 5.48
CA GLU A 92 -5.23 19.82 6.34
C GLU A 92 -4.64 20.32 7.64
N THR A 93 -5.32 21.26 8.30
CA THR A 93 -4.96 21.68 9.65
C THR A 93 -5.90 21.01 10.63
N GLN A 94 -5.37 20.23 11.56
CA GLN A 94 -6.15 19.58 12.61
C GLN A 94 -5.41 19.70 13.94
N ASN A 95 -6.10 20.08 15.01
CA ASN A 95 -5.54 20.19 16.37
C ASN A 95 -4.27 21.06 16.50
N GLY A 96 -4.13 22.11 15.68
CA GLY A 96 -2.94 22.98 15.72
C GLY A 96 -1.71 22.39 15.01
N GLU A 97 -1.89 21.33 14.21
CA GLU A 97 -0.85 20.75 13.38
C GLU A 97 -1.27 20.75 11.91
N TRP A 98 -0.30 20.85 11.01
CA TRP A 98 -0.49 20.53 9.61
C TRP A 98 -0.42 19.01 9.41
N GLN A 99 -1.53 18.39 9.06
CA GLN A 99 -1.60 16.99 8.68
C GLN A 99 -1.42 16.82 7.18
N LEU A 100 -0.44 16.00 6.81
CA LEU A 100 -0.21 15.53 5.45
C LEU A 100 -0.63 14.07 5.36
N ALA A 101 -1.44 13.73 4.37
CA ALA A 101 -1.89 12.36 4.16
C ALA A 101 -1.90 11.99 2.69
N VAL A 102 -1.43 10.77 2.39
CA VAL A 102 -1.65 10.13 1.11
C VAL A 102 -2.88 9.25 1.25
N LEU A 103 -3.95 9.58 0.52
CA LEU A 103 -5.22 8.89 0.57
C LEU A 103 -5.34 7.85 -0.54
N ARG A 104 -5.91 6.71 -0.17
CA ARG A 104 -6.36 5.65 -1.08
C ARG A 104 -7.64 6.08 -1.82
N PRO A 105 -8.02 5.36 -2.90
CA PRO A 105 -9.27 5.61 -3.63
C PRO A 105 -10.53 5.52 -2.78
N ASN A 106 -10.49 4.73 -1.70
CA ASN A 106 -11.59 4.55 -0.76
C ASN A 106 -11.61 5.62 0.36
N GLY A 107 -10.77 6.65 0.26
CA GLY A 107 -10.69 7.75 1.25
C GLY A 107 -9.90 7.42 2.51
N ARG A 108 -9.45 6.17 2.71
CA ARG A 108 -8.58 5.83 3.85
C ARG A 108 -7.16 6.32 3.62
N ALA A 109 -6.50 6.78 4.69
CA ALA A 109 -5.09 7.14 4.63
C ALA A 109 -4.22 5.89 4.42
N LEU A 110 -3.30 5.98 3.46
CA LEU A 110 -2.23 5.01 3.23
C LEU A 110 -1.05 5.29 4.18
N ALA A 111 -0.72 6.58 4.34
CA ALA A 111 0.22 7.09 5.32
C ALA A 111 -0.18 8.54 5.66
N ALA A 112 0.11 8.97 6.89
CA ALA A 112 -0.12 10.33 7.34
C ALA A 112 0.98 10.79 8.30
N ALA A 113 1.27 12.08 8.32
CA ALA A 113 2.22 12.73 9.23
C ALA A 113 1.65 14.07 9.71
N GLY A 114 1.89 14.40 10.98
CA GLY A 114 1.59 15.70 11.58
C GLY A 114 2.85 16.55 11.68
N ILE A 115 2.76 17.82 11.28
CA ILE A 115 3.82 18.81 11.40
C ILE A 115 3.30 19.91 12.35
N PRO A 116 3.97 20.15 13.50
CA PRO A 116 3.52 21.15 14.44
C PRO A 116 3.61 22.56 13.85
N LEU A 117 2.58 23.37 14.07
CA LEU A 117 2.61 24.81 13.79
C LEU A 117 3.53 25.48 14.82
N LYS A 118 4.65 26.05 14.39
CA LYS A 118 5.52 26.88 15.22
C LYS A 118 5.10 28.34 15.15
#